data_AF-A0A2C6DQZ9-F1
#
_entry.id   AF-A0A2C6DQZ9-F1
#
_cell.length_a   1.000
_cell.length_b   1.000
_cell.length_c   1.000
_cell.angle_alpha   90.00
_cell.angle_beta   90.00
_cell.angle_gamma   90.00
#
_symmetry.space_group_name_H-M   'P 1'
#
loop_
_entity.id
_entity.type
_entity.pdbx_description
1 polymer ?
#
loop_
_entity_poly.entity_id
_entity_poly.type
_entity_poly.pdbx_seq_one_letter_code
_entity_poly.pdbx_strand_id
1 'polypeptide(L)' 'MELTDFILCAQQVSPQASIGIDIHPDKSSLSVRWQWTGPAGEERAFKRAILLKELNYDEAIMVFFSRCKDAIENSSS' A
#
# COMPACT_ATOMS: atom_id res chain seq x y z
N MET A 1 15.00 5.47 -0.68
CA MET A 1 14.37 5.18 -1.98
C MET A 1 13.10 6.02 -2.01
N GLU A 2 13.00 6.93 -2.97
CA GLU A 2 11.82 7.79 -3.07
C GLU A 2 10.64 7.03 -3.68
N LEU A 3 9.42 7.49 -3.42
CA LEU A 3 8.20 6.88 -3.97
C LEU A 3 8.23 6.86 -5.51
N THR A 4 8.83 7.88 -6.13
CA THR A 4 9.01 7.97 -7.58
C THR A 4 9.93 6.87 -8.12
N ASP A 5 11.07 6.61 -7.46
CA ASP A 5 11.98 5.52 -7.84
C ASP A 5 11.27 4.17 -7.72
N PHE A 6 10.52 3.99 -6.63
CA PHE A 6 9.71 2.80 -6.42
C PHE A 6 8.73 2.59 -7.58
N ILE A 7 7.96 3.62 -7.97
CA ILE A 7 6.98 3.58 -9.08
C ILE A 7 7.66 3.31 -10.43
N LEU A 8 8.85 3.86 -10.67
CA LEU A 8 9.58 3.61 -11.92
C LEU A 8 10.08 2.17 -12.02
N CYS A 9 10.69 1.64 -10.97
CA CYS A 9 11.12 0.23 -10.94
C CYS A 9 9.93 -0.73 -11.09
N ALA A 10 8.85 -0.41 -10.39
CA ALA A 10 7.55 -1.05 -10.48
C ALA A 10 7.02 -1.17 -11.92
N GLN A 11 6.98 -0.05 -12.65
CA GLN A 11 6.54 0.00 -14.05
C GLN A 11 7.42 -0.83 -14.99
N GLN A 12 8.73 -0.89 -14.72
CA GLN A 12 9.67 -1.68 -15.52
C GLN A 12 9.48 -3.19 -15.32
N VAL A 13 9.11 -3.63 -14.11
CA VAL A 13 8.90 -5.06 -13.80
C VAL A 13 7.58 -5.56 -14.37
N SER A 14 6.49 -4.84 -14.12
CA SER A 14 5.19 -5.18 -14.70
C SER A 14 4.26 -3.95 -14.70
N PRO A 15 4.06 -3.31 -15.86
CA PRO A 15 3.25 -2.09 -15.95
C PRO A 15 1.74 -2.34 -15.70
N GLN A 16 1.31 -3.60 -15.77
CA GLN A 16 -0.06 -4.03 -15.50
C GLN A 16 -0.27 -4.47 -14.05
N ALA A 17 0.75 -4.35 -13.21
CA ALA A 17 0.62 -4.70 -11.81
C ALA A 17 -0.30 -3.72 -11.08
N SER A 18 -1.11 -4.26 -10.17
CA SER A 18 -1.90 -3.47 -9.23
C SER A 18 -1.19 -3.43 -7.87
N ILE A 19 -1.27 -2.26 -7.23
CA ILE A 19 -0.79 -2.03 -5.87
C ILE A 19 -2.01 -1.93 -4.97
N GLY A 20 -2.02 -2.75 -3.92
CA GLY A 20 -3.02 -2.70 -2.85
C GLY A 20 -2.35 -2.39 -1.52
N ILE A 21 -3.04 -1.61 -0.68
CA ILE A 21 -2.65 -1.38 0.71
C ILE A 21 -3.81 -1.87 1.58
N ASP A 22 -3.57 -2.93 2.33
CA ASP A 22 -4.51 -3.44 3.32
C ASP A 22 -4.10 -2.91 4.69
N ILE A 23 -5.02 -2.26 5.40
CA ILE A 23 -4.78 -1.72 6.75
C ILE A 23 -5.46 -2.67 7.75
N HIS A 24 -4.72 -3.10 8.76
CA HIS A 24 -5.20 -4.00 9.81
C HIS A 24 -5.13 -3.28 11.17
N PRO A 25 -6.20 -2.54 11.57
CA PRO A 25 -6.20 -1.77 12.80
C PRO A 25 -6.02 -2.65 14.05
N ASP A 26 -6.65 -3.82 14.05
CA ASP A 26 -6.57 -4.84 15.11
C ASP A 26 -5.14 -5.30 15.40
N LYS A 27 -4.29 -5.30 14.36
CA LYS A 27 -2.89 -5.74 14.42
C LYS A 27 -1.89 -4.59 14.42
N SER A 28 -2.38 -3.35 14.35
CA SER A 28 -1.55 -2.15 14.19
C SER A 28 -0.50 -2.32 13.08
N SER A 29 -0.94 -2.82 11.92
CA SER A 29 -0.07 -3.09 10.78
C SER A 29 -0.72 -2.71 9.45
N LEU A 30 0.11 -2.57 8.42
CA LEU A 30 -0.32 -2.46 7.04
C LEU A 30 0.36 -3.54 6.20
N SER A 31 -0.32 -4.00 5.17
CA SER A 31 0.23 -4.90 4.16
C SER A 31 0.22 -4.20 2.82
N VAL A 32 1.40 -4.02 2.22
CA VAL A 32 1.52 -3.57 0.84
C VAL A 32 1.59 -4.81 -0.04
N ARG A 33 0.71 -4.86 -1.04
CA ARG A 33 0.66 -5.93 -2.04
C ARG A 33 0.92 -5.34 -3.41
N TRP A 34 1.82 -5.97 -4.13
CA TRP A 34 2.08 -5.73 -5.55
C TRP A 34 1.71 -7.00 -6.29
N GLN A 35 0.70 -6.99 -7.16
CA GLN A 35 0.19 -8.20 -7.82
C GLN A 35 0.03 -8.00 -9.33
N TRP A 36 0.35 -9.03 -10.13
CA TRP A 36 0.22 -9.00 -11.58
C TRP A 36 0.03 -10.40 -12.16
N THR A 37 -0.49 -10.47 -13.38
CA THR A 37 -0.60 -11.72 -14.15
C THR A 37 0.64 -11.88 -15.02
N GLY A 38 1.30 -13.04 -14.92
CA GLY A 38 2.44 -13.40 -15.75
C GLY A 38 2.02 -13.83 -17.17
N PRO A 39 3.00 -14.04 -18.07
CA PRO A 39 2.73 -14.37 -19.47
C PRO A 39 1.97 -15.70 -19.65
N ALA A 40 2.09 -16.63 -18.71
CA ALA A 40 1.39 -17.92 -18.75
C ALA A 40 0.05 -17.89 -18.00
N GLY A 41 -0.44 -16.70 -17.62
CA GLY A 41 -1.68 -16.53 -16.86
C GLY A 41 -1.52 -16.75 -15.35
N GLU A 42 -0.29 -16.94 -14.86
CA GLU A 42 -0.05 -17.16 -13.44
C GLU A 42 -0.14 -15.87 -12.64
N GLU A 43 -0.84 -15.88 -11.51
CA GLU A 43 -0.83 -14.75 -10.59
C GLU A 43 0.49 -14.71 -9.81
N ARG A 44 1.17 -13.56 -9.89
CA ARG A 44 2.35 -13.26 -9.09
C ARG A 44 2.03 -12.14 -8.14
N ALA A 45 2.48 -12.28 -6.90
CA ALA A 45 2.34 -11.23 -5.92
C ALA A 45 3.58 -11.13 -5.03
N PHE A 46 4.01 -9.91 -4.79
CA PHE A 46 4.90 -9.57 -3.69
C PHE A 46 4.06 -8.94 -2.57
N LYS A 47 4.27 -9.39 -1.33
CA LYS A 47 3.58 -8.87 -0.15
C LYS A 47 4.60 -8.51 0.90
N ARG A 48 4.42 -7.34 1.52
CA ARG A 48 5.20 -6.91 2.68
C ARG A 48 4.27 -6.39 3.76
N ALA A 49 4.32 -7.02 4.92
CA ALA A 49 3.72 -6.48 6.13
C ALA A 49 4.68 -5.48 6.77
N ILE A 50 4.14 -4.37 7.27
CA ILE A 50 4.86 -3.31 7.97
C ILE A 50 4.08 -3.00 9.24
N LEU A 51 4.74 -3.07 10.40
CA LEU A 51 4.10 -2.63 11.64
C LEU A 51 3.98 -1.11 11.62
N LEU A 52 2.87 -0.54 12.11
CA LEU A 52 2.69 0.91 12.10
C LEU A 52 3.79 1.65 12.86
N LYS A 53 4.32 1.05 13.93
CA LYS A 53 5.45 1.58 14.69
C LYS A 53 6.78 1.65 13.90
N GLU A 54 6.89 0.88 12.82
CA GLU A 54 8.08 0.83 11.96
C GLU A 54 7.97 1.81 10.79
N LEU A 55 6.79 2.39 10.57
CA LEU A 55 6.63 3.50 9.65
C LEU A 55 7.20 4.74 10.32
N ASN A 56 8.28 5.27 9.76
CA ASN A 56 8.52 6.69 9.91
C ASN A 56 7.35 7.39 9.22
N TYR A 57 6.47 7.97 10.03
CA TYR A 57 5.33 8.75 9.59
C TYR A 57 5.82 9.97 8.82
N ASP A 58 6.11 9.77 7.54
CA ASP A 58 6.21 10.84 6.56
C ASP A 58 4.87 11.61 6.58
N GLU A 59 4.95 12.91 6.38
CA GLU A 59 3.84 13.84 6.25
C GLU A 59 2.76 13.31 5.27
N ALA A 60 3.15 12.68 4.17
CA ALA A 60 2.22 12.10 3.20
C ALA A 60 1.38 10.93 3.78
N ILE A 61 2.00 10.07 4.61
CA ILE A 61 1.32 8.94 5.26
C ILE A 61 0.38 9.44 6.35
N MET A 62 0.81 10.46 7.11
CA MET A 62 -0.01 11.11 8.13
C MET A 62 -1.26 11.75 7.52
N VAL A 63 -1.10 12.49 6.41
CA VAL A 63 -2.21 13.10 5.68
C VAL A 63 -3.19 12.02 5.18
N PHE A 64 -2.69 10.93 4.62
CA PHE A 64 -3.54 9.81 4.18
C PHE A 64 -4.36 9.23 5.35
N PHE A 65 -3.72 8.89 6.47
CA PHE A 65 -4.45 8.34 7.63
C PHE A 65 -5.43 9.34 8.24
N SER A 66 -5.10 10.63 8.27
CA SER A 66 -6.04 11.67 8.73
C SER A 66 -7.29 11.72 7.87
N ARG A 67 -7.14 11.65 6.54
CA ARG A 67 -8.29 11.63 5.62
C ARG A 67 -9.12 10.35 5.76
N CYS A 68 -8.48 9.20 5.99
CA CYS A 68 -9.20 7.96 6.29
C CYS A 68 -10.01 8.09 7.57
N LYS A 69 -9.44 8.69 8.63
CA LYS A 69 -10.14 8.95 9.89
C LYS A 69 -11.36 9.85 9.68
N ASP A 70 -11.18 10.98 8.99
CA ASP A 70 -12.27 11.92 8.69
C ASP A 70 -13.42 11.20 7.95
N ALA A 71 -13.10 10.35 6.97
CA ALA A 71 -14.11 9.60 6.21
C ALA A 71 -14.86 8.58 7.09
N ILE A 72 -14.17 7.88 7.99
CA ILE A 72 -14.80 6.92 8.91
C ILE A 72 -15.75 7.63 9.88
N GLU A 73 -15.30 8.71 10.51
CA GLU A 73 -16.10 9.49 11.45
C GLU A 73 -17.37 10.07 10.78
N ASN A 74 -17.23 10.58 9.56
CA ASN A 74 -18.36 11.13 8.81
C ASN A 74 -19.28 10.06 8.20
N SER A 75 -18.82 8.82 8.00
CA SER A 75 -19.67 7.71 7.56
C SER A 75 -20.55 7.11 8.67
N SER A 76 -20.30 7.53 9.92
CA SER A 76 -21.01 7.07 11.11
C SER A 76 -22.17 8.00 11.53
N SER A 77 -22.45 9.04 10.73
CA SER A 77 -23.45 10.09 10.99
C SER A 77 -24.70 9.94 10.13
#